data_AF-A0A244E5T0-F1
#
_entry.id   AF-A0A244E5T0-F1
#
_cell.length_a   1.000
_cell.length_b   1.000
_cell.length_c   1.000
_cell.angle_alpha   90.00
_cell.angle_beta   90.00
_cell.angle_gamma   90.00
#
_symmetry.space_group_name_H-M   'P 1'
#
loop_
_entity.id
_entity.type
_entity.pdbx_description
1 polymer ?
#
loop_
_entity_poly.entity_id
_entity_poly.type
_entity_poly.pdbx_seq_one_letter_code
_entity_poly.pdbx_strand_id
1 'polypeptide(L)'
;MMGAMSTIHATRTVAERQFDVEDARGRTYRVTRYVWEEEREGAWVELWDMLLTANGGLVDELPGGGYCVDGTATRVHEVPGSLRTRASRRMEAVVPSGATGAH
;
A
#
# COMPACT_ATOMS: atom_id res chain seq x y z
N MET A 1 23.17 16.09 33.16
CA MET A 1 21.83 15.64 32.76
C MET A 1 21.53 16.30 31.42
N MET A 2 21.77 15.63 30.30
CA MET A 2 21.28 16.09 28.98
C MET A 2 20.11 15.19 28.64
N GLY A 3 18.90 15.75 28.67
CA GLY A 3 17.69 15.06 28.26
C GLY A 3 17.78 14.77 26.77
N ALA A 4 17.54 13.51 26.39
CA ALA A 4 17.37 13.14 25.00
C ALA A 4 16.24 14.00 24.42
N MET A 5 16.56 14.88 23.48
CA MET A 5 15.55 15.52 22.64
C MET A 5 14.96 14.40 21.78
N SER A 6 13.82 13.87 22.19
CA SER A 6 13.02 12.98 21.35
C SER A 6 12.51 13.83 20.18
N THR A 7 13.17 13.74 19.03
CA THR A 7 12.63 14.27 17.78
C THR A 7 11.28 13.58 17.55
N ILE A 8 10.19 14.33 17.66
CA ILE A 8 8.86 13.79 17.32
C ILE A 8 8.78 13.83 15.81
N HIS A 9 8.91 12.66 15.18
CA HIS A 9 8.65 12.53 13.75
C HIS A 9 7.14 12.60 13.51
N ALA A 10 6.70 13.49 12.61
CA ALA A 10 5.31 13.53 12.19
C ALA A 10 5.01 12.38 11.22
N THR A 11 3.91 11.67 11.43
CA THR A 11 3.44 10.61 10.54
C THR A 11 2.15 11.01 9.86
N ARG A 12 1.98 10.64 8.58
CA ARG A 12 0.71 10.82 7.86
C ARG A 12 0.34 9.59 7.04
N THR A 13 -0.96 9.44 6.78
CA THR A 13 -1.48 8.46 5.82
C THR A 13 -2.09 9.19 4.64
N VAL A 14 -1.67 8.87 3.44
CA VAL A 14 -2.16 9.45 2.18
C VAL A 14 -2.96 8.38 1.44
N ALA A 15 -4.20 8.70 1.05
CA ALA A 15 -5.04 7.82 0.25
C ALA A 15 -5.05 8.28 -1.21
N GLU A 16 -4.45 7.48 -2.09
CA GLU A 16 -4.29 7.77 -3.51
C GLU A 16 -5.06 6.74 -4.35
N ARG A 17 -6.07 7.18 -5.09
CA ARG A 17 -6.70 6.29 -6.08
C ARG A 17 -5.71 6.01 -7.20
N GLN A 18 -5.49 4.73 -7.50
CA GLN A 18 -4.49 4.32 -8.46
C GLN A 18 -5.11 3.78 -9.75
N PHE A 19 -6.01 2.81 -9.71
CA PHE A 19 -6.55 2.21 -10.93
C PHE A 19 -7.84 1.45 -10.62
N ASP A 20 -8.43 0.87 -11.63
CA ASP A 20 -9.52 -0.08 -11.51
C ASP A 20 -9.05 -1.46 -11.97
N VAL A 21 -9.53 -2.50 -11.30
CA VAL A 21 -9.27 -3.91 -11.63
C VAL A 21 -10.56 -4.63 -11.92
N GLU A 22 -10.50 -5.68 -12.73
CA GLU A 22 -11.65 -6.49 -13.11
C GLU A 22 -11.42 -7.98 -12.81
N ASP A 23 -12.45 -8.63 -12.25
CA ASP A 23 -12.45 -10.08 -12.02
C ASP A 23 -12.95 -10.87 -13.25
N ALA A 24 -12.85 -12.21 -13.19
CA ALA A 24 -13.31 -13.08 -14.28
C ALA A 24 -14.83 -13.03 -14.55
N ARG A 25 -15.61 -12.34 -13.71
CA ARG A 25 -17.05 -12.14 -13.87
C ARG A 25 -17.39 -10.75 -14.42
N GLY A 26 -16.38 -9.95 -14.79
CA GLY A 26 -16.57 -8.60 -15.32
C GLY A 26 -16.90 -7.56 -14.24
N ARG A 27 -16.68 -7.86 -12.96
CA ARG A 27 -16.89 -6.88 -11.89
C ARG A 27 -15.66 -6.01 -11.76
N THR A 28 -15.87 -4.71 -11.90
CA THR A 28 -14.82 -3.71 -11.74
C THR A 28 -14.72 -3.21 -10.29
N TYR A 29 -13.50 -3.10 -9.77
CA TYR A 29 -13.19 -2.62 -8.43
C TYR A 29 -12.21 -1.46 -8.51
N ARG A 30 -12.49 -0.41 -7.76
CA ARG A 30 -11.57 0.71 -7.59
C ARG A 30 -10.51 0.35 -6.55
N VAL A 31 -9.24 0.56 -6.89
CA VAL A 31 -8.10 0.32 -6.01
C VAL A 31 -7.55 1.65 -5.50
N THR A 32 -7.49 1.76 -4.18
CA THR A 32 -6.87 2.87 -3.45
C THR A 32 -5.56 2.38 -2.85
N ARG A 33 -4.48 3.12 -3.05
CA ARG A 33 -3.22 2.96 -2.33
C ARG A 33 -3.25 3.82 -1.07
N TYR A 34 -3.04 3.21 0.07
CA TYR A 34 -2.75 3.90 1.31
C TYR A 34 -1.23 3.94 1.47
N VAL A 35 -0.69 5.12 1.71
CA VAL A 35 0.75 5.35 1.89
C VAL A 35 0.99 5.89 3.28
N TRP A 36 1.85 5.25 4.04
CA TRP A 36 2.32 5.75 5.33
C TRP A 36 3.64 6.46 5.13
N GLU A 37 3.68 7.73 5.50
CA GLU A 37 4.85 8.58 5.37
C GLU A 37 5.26 9.15 6.73
N GLU A 38 6.56 9.31 6.91
CA GLU A 38 7.17 9.92 8.08
C GLU A 38 8.02 11.11 7.65
N GLU A 39 7.94 12.20 8.42
CA GLU A 39 8.78 13.37 8.23
C GLU A 39 10.17 13.13 8.82
N ARG A 40 11.18 13.16 7.95
CA ARG A 40 12.59 13.02 8.28
C ARG A 40 13.36 14.20 7.69
N GLU A 41 13.94 15.02 8.55
CA GLU A 41 14.81 16.14 8.15
C GLU A 41 14.14 17.11 7.14
N GLY A 42 12.84 17.37 7.30
CA GLY A 42 12.07 18.24 6.42
C GLY A 42 11.54 17.57 5.15
N ALA A 43 11.79 16.27 4.95
CA ALA A 43 11.29 15.48 3.83
C ALA A 43 10.29 14.42 4.28
N TRP A 44 9.24 14.20 3.50
CA TRP A 44 8.32 13.09 3.70
C TRP A 44 8.88 11.83 3.05
N VAL A 45 9.13 10.80 3.86
CA VAL A 45 9.67 9.52 3.42
C VAL A 45 8.57 8.47 3.52
N GLU A 46 8.29 7.81 2.40
CA GLU A 46 7.40 6.66 2.35
C GLU A 46 7.99 5.50 3.14
N LEU A 47 7.23 4.98 4.11
CA LEU A 47 7.61 3.86 4.96
C LEU A 47 6.98 2.55 4.50
N TRP A 48 5.72 2.61 4.06
CA TRP A 48 4.93 1.45 3.69
C TRP A 48 3.76 1.88 2.81
N ASP A 49 3.28 0.96 1.97
CA ASP A 49 2.05 1.12 1.23
C ASP A 49 1.18 -0.14 1.25
N MET A 50 -0.10 0.07 0.97
CA MET A 50 -1.09 -1.00 0.90
C MET A 50 -2.09 -0.67 -0.20
N LEU A 51 -2.39 -1.63 -1.07
CA LEU A 51 -3.45 -1.50 -2.06
C LEU A 51 -4.73 -2.15 -1.53
N LEU A 52 -5.84 -1.42 -1.58
CA LEU A 52 -7.13 -1.87 -1.08
C LEU A 52 -8.22 -1.59 -2.11
N THR A 53 -9.06 -2.57 -2.36
CA THR A 53 -10.28 -2.37 -3.14
C THR A 53 -11.33 -1.59 -2.35
N ALA A 54 -12.27 -0.96 -3.03
CA ALA A 54 -13.39 -0.25 -2.40
C ALA A 54 -14.27 -1.13 -1.48
N ASN A 55 -14.25 -2.46 -1.64
CA ASN A 55 -14.95 -3.41 -0.76
C ASN A 55 -14.06 -4.01 0.35
N GLY A 56 -12.86 -3.48 0.56
CA GLY A 56 -11.99 -3.84 1.68
C GLY A 56 -11.11 -5.08 1.45
N GLY A 57 -10.94 -5.53 0.20
CA GLY A 57 -10.00 -6.59 -0.14
C GLY A 57 -8.59 -6.04 -0.36
N LEU A 58 -7.57 -6.69 0.22
CA LEU A 58 -6.18 -6.35 -0.04
C LEU A 58 -5.81 -6.75 -1.47
N VAL A 59 -4.99 -5.96 -2.15
CA VAL A 59 -4.58 -6.24 -3.53
C VAL A 59 -3.08 -6.44 -3.60
N ASP A 60 -2.66 -7.63 -4.01
CA ASP A 60 -1.26 -7.99 -4.18
C ASP A 60 -0.89 -8.09 -5.66
N GLU A 61 0.26 -7.54 -6.02
CA GLU A 61 0.85 -7.69 -7.35
C GLU A 61 1.48 -9.09 -7.51
N LEU A 62 1.03 -9.84 -8.52
CA LEU A 62 1.51 -11.20 -8.76
C LEU A 62 2.82 -11.22 -9.59
N PRO A 63 3.71 -12.20 -9.35
CA PRO A 63 4.86 -12.44 -10.23
C PRO A 63 4.40 -12.73 -11.67
N GLY A 64 4.90 -11.97 -12.64
CA GLY A 64 4.51 -12.11 -14.04
C GLY A 64 3.35 -11.21 -14.50
N GLY A 65 2.84 -10.34 -13.61
CA GLY A 65 1.79 -9.38 -13.92
C GLY A 65 0.40 -9.80 -13.44
N GLY A 66 -0.50 -8.82 -13.37
CA GLY A 66 -1.84 -9.00 -12.78
C GLY A 66 -1.83 -8.93 -11.26
N TYR A 67 -3.01 -9.08 -10.66
CA TYR A 67 -3.22 -8.86 -9.24
C TYR A 67 -4.07 -9.97 -8.62
N CYS A 68 -3.91 -10.16 -7.31
CA CYS A 68 -4.75 -11.04 -6.50
C CYS A 68 -5.39 -10.23 -5.38
N VAL A 69 -6.67 -10.45 -5.14
CA VAL A 69 -7.35 -9.88 -3.98
C VAL A 69 -7.21 -10.84 -2.79
N ASP A 70 -6.25 -10.58 -1.91
CA ASP A 70 -6.04 -11.34 -0.68
C ASP A 70 -7.15 -11.00 0.34
N GLY A 71 -7.78 -12.06 0.86
CA GLY A 71 -9.09 -12.02 1.53
C GLY A 71 -10.24 -12.62 0.72
N THR A 72 -10.07 -12.82 -0.59
CA THR A 72 -11.03 -13.58 -1.43
C THR A 72 -10.38 -14.60 -2.37
N ALA A 73 -9.05 -14.60 -2.48
CA ALA A 73 -8.29 -15.38 -3.45
C ALA A 73 -8.72 -15.15 -4.92
N THR A 74 -9.28 -13.98 -5.23
CA THR A 74 -9.79 -13.63 -6.56
C THR A 74 -8.66 -13.04 -7.41
N ARG A 75 -8.37 -13.65 -8.56
CA ARG A 75 -7.48 -13.06 -9.57
C ARG A 75 -8.20 -11.95 -10.32
N VAL A 76 -7.52 -10.82 -10.47
CA VAL A 76 -8.02 -9.65 -11.18
C VAL A 76 -6.94 -9.06 -12.10
N HIS A 77 -7.37 -8.33 -13.10
CA HIS A 77 -6.48 -7.65 -14.05
C HIS A 77 -6.80 -6.17 -14.10
N GLU A 78 -5.82 -5.36 -14.47
CA GLU A 78 -6.04 -3.91 -14.64
C GLU A 78 -7.01 -3.64 -15.78
N VAL A 79 -7.95 -2.72 -15.56
CA VAL A 79 -8.85 -2.24 -16.61
C VAL A 79 -8.05 -1.34 -17.56
N PRO A 80 -8.04 -1.61 -18.88
CA PRO A 80 -7.32 -0.79 -19.84
C PRO A 80 -7.71 0.69 -19.77
N GLY A 81 -6.71 1.58 -19.75
CA GLY A 81 -6.92 3.03 -19.68
C GLY A 81 -7.16 3.57 -18.27
N SER A 82 -7.17 2.72 -17.24
CA SER A 82 -7.11 3.21 -15.86
C SER A 82 -5.74 3.80 -15.57
N LEU A 83 -5.70 4.97 -14.94
CA LEU A 83 -4.48 5.77 -14.80
C LEU A 83 -3.94 5.73 -13.38
N ARG A 84 -2.80 5.06 -13.22
CA ARG A 84 -1.98 5.08 -12.01
C ARG A 84 -1.36 6.46 -11.81
N THR A 85 -1.83 7.19 -10.79
CA THR A 85 -1.30 8.49 -10.39
C THR A 85 0.14 8.42 -9.93
N ARG A 86 0.54 7.30 -9.29
CA ARG A 86 1.90 7.01 -8.84
C ARG A 86 2.13 5.49 -8.81
N ALA A 87 3.27 5.00 -9.27
CA ALA A 87 3.59 3.58 -9.12
C ALA A 87 3.74 3.23 -7.64
N SER A 88 3.24 2.06 -7.20
CA SER A 88 3.68 1.50 -5.93
C SER A 88 5.18 1.24 -6.04
N ARG A 89 5.93 1.69 -5.04
CA ARG A 89 7.28 1.17 -4.86
C ARG A 89 7.13 -0.15 -4.14
N ARG A 90 7.48 -1.26 -4.80
CA ARG A 90 7.85 -2.49 -4.08
C ARG A 90 8.99 -2.11 -3.13
N MET A 91 8.66 -1.78 -1.89
CA MET A 91 9.64 -1.79 -0.84
C MET A 91 9.98 -3.26 -0.61
N GLU A 92 11.26 -3.61 -0.74
CA GLU A 92 11.76 -4.83 -0.12
C GLU A 92 11.22 -4.82 1.30
N ALA A 93 10.47 -5.86 1.68
CA ALA A 93 9.71 -5.88 2.93
C ALA A 93 10.61 -5.43 4.08
N VAL A 94 10.48 -4.17 4.50
CA VAL A 94 11.09 -3.68 5.72
C VAL A 94 10.17 -4.23 6.79
N VAL A 95 10.44 -5.47 7.20
CA VAL A 95 9.87 -6.03 8.41
C VAL A 95 10.28 -5.05 9.51
N PRO A 96 9.33 -4.38 10.20
CA PRO A 96 9.70 -3.58 11.35
C PRO A 96 10.36 -4.54 12.34
N SER A 97 11.62 -4.28 12.69
CA SER A 97 12.32 -4.97 13.78
C SER A 97 11.53 -4.73 15.07
N GLY A 98 10.56 -5.59 15.36
CA GLY A 98 9.62 -5.38 16.46
C GLY A 98 8.35 -6.22 16.40
N ALA A 99 7.95 -6.75 15.24
CA ALA A 99 6.82 -7.68 15.14
C ALA A 99 7.23 -9.13 15.49
N THR A 100 7.98 -9.32 16.58
CA THR A 100 8.02 -10.63 17.26
C THR A 100 6.78 -10.70 18.13
N GLY A 101 5.77 -11.43 17.66
CA GLY A 101 4.61 -11.79 18.46
C GLY A 101 5.08 -12.49 19.74
N ALA A 102 4.69 -11.94 20.89
CA ALA A 102 4.66 -12.72 22.12
C ALA A 102 3.53 -13.74 21.97
N HIS A 103 3.91 -15.02 22.09
CA HIS A 103 3.03 -16.18 22.19
C HIS A 103 2.12 -16.12 23.41
#